data_AF-A0A096CTH9-F1
#
_entry.id   AF-A0A096CTH9-F1
#
_cell.length_a   1.000
_cell.length_b   1.000
_cell.length_c   1.000
_cell.angle_alpha   90.00
_cell.angle_beta   90.00
_cell.angle_gamma   90.00
#
_symmetry.space_group_name_H-M   'P 1'
#
loop_
_entity.id
_entity.type
_entity.pdbx_description
1 polymer ?
#
loop_
_entity_poly.entity_id
_entity_poly.type
_entity_poly.pdbx_seq_one_letter_code
_entity_poly.pdbx_strand_id
1 'polypeptide(L)'
;MKKLFKLLVMLLLLSACNYEAKSDADAIKNTIESFYNTQYDAYLEMKYKDITPYLDMSKIQNQNKVIALKRLTIRRKYIDEKKYCYVEKRRFPLSFKYKSIDIKNNHAKVILEIKIDRQQVYPPFIDSGENVFELKKDGDDWKIISHSYSGLKMFEVSTDKKLPELDLEKLKKQIDDEFK
;
A
#
# COMPACT_ATOMS: atom_id res chain seq x y z
N MET A 1 -30.36 -19.27 -44.73
CA MET A 1 -30.85 -18.70 -43.44
C MET A 1 -29.99 -19.04 -42.23
N LYS A 2 -29.56 -20.30 -42.00
CA LYS A 2 -28.74 -20.67 -40.82
C LYS A 2 -27.36 -19.99 -40.69
N LYS A 3 -26.74 -19.56 -41.81
CA LYS A 3 -25.44 -18.84 -41.80
C LYS A 3 -25.55 -17.36 -41.40
N LEU A 4 -26.63 -16.66 -41.79
CA LEU A 4 -26.86 -15.27 -41.40
C LEU A 4 -27.15 -15.14 -39.90
N PHE A 5 -27.87 -16.11 -39.34
CA PHE A 5 -28.20 -16.11 -37.90
C PHE A 5 -26.96 -16.28 -37.01
N LYS A 6 -25.95 -17.05 -37.45
CA LYS A 6 -24.67 -17.19 -36.74
C LYS A 6 -23.85 -15.90 -36.76
N LEU A 7 -23.90 -15.12 -37.85
CA LEU A 7 -23.19 -13.84 -37.97
C LEU A 7 -23.81 -12.77 -37.05
N LEU A 8 -25.15 -12.74 -36.97
CA LEU A 8 -25.89 -11.82 -36.11
C LEU A 8 -25.62 -12.07 -34.61
N VAL A 9 -25.51 -13.35 -34.21
CA VAL A 9 -25.19 -13.75 -32.82
C VAL A 9 -23.73 -13.42 -32.46
N MET A 10 -22.79 -13.49 -33.41
CA MET A 10 -21.39 -13.08 -33.19
C MET A 10 -21.24 -11.56 -33.02
N LEU A 11 -22.02 -10.75 -33.74
CA LEU A 11 -22.04 -9.29 -33.62
C LEU A 11 -22.67 -8.80 -32.30
N LEU A 12 -23.67 -9.53 -31.78
CA LEU A 12 -24.30 -9.22 -30.49
C LEU A 12 -23.39 -9.56 -29.28
N LEU A 13 -22.46 -10.52 -29.43
CA LEU A 13 -21.48 -10.85 -28.38
C LEU A 13 -20.33 -9.85 -28.26
N LEU A 14 -20.08 -9.03 -29.29
CA LEU A 14 -19.08 -7.95 -29.24
C LEU A 14 -19.60 -6.67 -28.58
N SER A 15 -20.90 -6.59 -28.29
CA SER A 15 -21.56 -5.39 -27.75
C SER A 15 -21.75 -5.42 -26.23
N ALA A 16 -21.17 -6.40 -25.52
CA ALA A 16 -21.38 -6.58 -24.07
C ALA A 16 -20.09 -6.57 -23.22
N CYS A 17 -18.94 -6.21 -23.78
CA CYS A 17 -17.84 -5.71 -22.97
C CYS A 17 -17.99 -4.20 -22.82
N ASN A 18 -19.00 -3.76 -22.06
CA ASN A 18 -18.94 -2.47 -21.40
C ASN A 18 -17.85 -2.59 -20.34
N TYR A 19 -16.58 -2.47 -20.77
CA TYR A 19 -15.50 -2.10 -19.87
C TYR A 19 -15.87 -0.69 -19.42
N GLU A 20 -16.59 -0.56 -18.31
CA GLU A 20 -16.75 0.73 -17.65
C GLU A 20 -15.33 1.21 -17.37
N ALA A 21 -14.88 2.19 -18.17
CA ALA A 21 -13.62 2.85 -17.94
C ALA A 21 -13.70 3.40 -16.52
N LYS A 22 -12.95 2.78 -15.60
CA LYS A 22 -12.90 3.21 -14.21
C LYS A 22 -12.48 4.67 -14.23
N SER A 23 -13.23 5.54 -13.57
CA SER A 23 -12.85 6.94 -13.49
C SER A 23 -11.44 7.05 -12.90
N ASP A 24 -10.62 8.01 -13.33
CA ASP A 24 -9.27 8.18 -12.75
C ASP A 24 -9.34 8.34 -11.23
N ALA A 25 -10.39 8.99 -10.71
CA ALA A 25 -10.64 9.10 -9.28
C ALA A 25 -10.81 7.74 -8.61
N ASP A 26 -11.59 6.82 -9.19
CA ASP A 26 -11.75 5.48 -8.66
C ASP A 26 -10.46 4.67 -8.80
N ALA A 27 -9.74 4.76 -9.92
CA ALA A 27 -8.44 4.12 -10.08
C ALA A 27 -7.45 4.56 -8.98
N ILE A 28 -7.37 5.86 -8.71
CA ILE A 28 -6.55 6.44 -7.63
C ILE A 28 -6.94 5.89 -6.26
N LYS A 29 -8.24 5.89 -5.92
CA LYS A 29 -8.73 5.32 -4.65
C LYS A 29 -8.32 3.85 -4.51
N ASN A 30 -8.51 3.08 -5.57
CA ASN A 30 -8.14 1.66 -5.58
C ASN A 30 -6.63 1.46 -5.42
N THR A 31 -5.79 2.28 -6.05
CA THR A 31 -4.34 2.24 -5.82
C THR A 31 -4.00 2.48 -4.35
N ILE A 32 -4.54 3.54 -3.74
CA ILE A 32 -4.24 3.90 -2.34
C ILE A 32 -4.73 2.81 -1.37
N GLU A 33 -5.96 2.33 -1.55
CA GLU A 33 -6.55 1.31 -0.68
C GLU A 33 -5.86 -0.03 -0.84
N SER A 34 -5.54 -0.44 -2.07
CA SER A 34 -4.77 -1.66 -2.32
C SER A 34 -3.36 -1.57 -1.76
N PHE A 35 -2.73 -0.40 -1.83
CA PHE A 35 -1.44 -0.13 -1.19
C PHE A 35 -1.49 -0.33 0.33
N TYR A 36 -2.49 0.21 1.03
CA TYR A 36 -2.65 -0.02 2.47
C TYR A 36 -3.02 -1.46 2.79
N ASN A 37 -3.92 -2.08 2.02
CA ASN A 37 -4.37 -3.45 2.26
C ASN A 37 -3.24 -4.45 2.12
N THR A 38 -2.43 -4.33 1.07
CA THR A 38 -1.26 -5.20 0.85
C THR A 38 -0.23 -5.07 1.97
N GLN A 39 0.02 -3.85 2.46
CA GLN A 39 0.92 -3.63 3.60
C GLN A 39 0.37 -4.23 4.90
N TYR A 40 -0.93 -4.03 5.17
CA TYR A 40 -1.55 -4.54 6.39
C TYR A 40 -1.58 -6.07 6.38
N ASP A 41 -1.87 -6.70 5.24
CA ASP A 41 -1.79 -8.15 5.13
C ASP A 41 -0.36 -8.66 5.33
N ALA A 42 0.64 -7.99 4.74
CA ALA A 42 2.05 -8.35 4.96
C ALA A 42 2.43 -8.28 6.45
N TYR A 43 1.93 -7.27 7.16
CA TYR A 43 2.16 -7.08 8.60
C TYR A 43 1.53 -8.19 9.46
N LEU A 44 0.30 -8.60 9.15
CA LEU A 44 -0.44 -9.62 9.90
C LEU A 44 0.09 -11.02 9.62
N GLU A 45 0.38 -11.32 8.35
CA GLU A 45 0.97 -12.59 7.93
C GLU A 45 2.46 -12.69 8.25
N MET A 46 3.07 -11.57 8.68
CA MET A 46 4.50 -11.46 8.99
C MET A 46 5.38 -11.93 7.83
N LYS A 47 4.92 -11.65 6.61
CA LYS A 47 5.56 -12.03 5.36
C LYS A 47 5.46 -10.87 4.38
N TYR A 48 6.57 -10.47 3.78
CA TYR A 48 6.55 -9.42 2.76
C TYR A 48 5.60 -9.78 1.62
N LYS A 49 4.69 -8.85 1.31
CA LYS A 49 3.91 -8.81 0.07
C LYS A 49 4.37 -7.62 -0.74
N ASP A 50 4.44 -7.80 -2.06
CA ASP A 50 5.02 -6.79 -2.92
C ASP A 50 4.10 -5.57 -3.09
N ILE A 51 4.60 -4.40 -2.70
CA ILE A 51 3.88 -3.12 -2.81
C ILE A 51 4.39 -2.27 -3.97
N THR A 52 5.45 -2.70 -4.66
CA THR A 52 6.02 -1.95 -5.79
C THR A 52 5.03 -1.67 -6.93
N PRO A 53 3.99 -2.49 -7.20
CA PRO A 53 3.00 -2.15 -8.22
C PRO A 53 2.22 -0.86 -7.96
N TYR A 54 2.18 -0.36 -6.72
CA TYR A 54 1.46 0.88 -6.38
C TYR A 54 2.38 2.11 -6.34
N LEU A 55 3.68 1.92 -6.48
CA LEU A 55 4.70 2.93 -6.16
C LEU A 55 5.53 3.29 -7.39
N ASP A 56 5.86 4.57 -7.54
CA ASP A 56 6.94 4.99 -8.42
C ASP A 56 8.28 4.70 -7.73
N MET A 57 8.94 3.62 -8.14
CA MET A 57 10.19 3.15 -7.54
C MET A 57 11.40 4.01 -7.91
N SER A 58 11.27 5.02 -8.78
CA SER A 58 12.30 6.05 -8.97
C SER A 58 12.44 6.95 -7.73
N LYS A 59 11.44 6.96 -6.84
CA LYS A 59 11.42 7.81 -5.63
C LYS A 59 12.08 7.12 -4.45
N ILE A 60 13.03 7.80 -3.82
CA ILE A 60 13.76 7.28 -2.65
C ILE A 60 12.80 6.95 -1.49
N GLN A 61 11.83 7.81 -1.22
CA GLN A 61 10.80 7.54 -0.22
C GLN A 61 10.12 6.18 -0.44
N ASN A 62 9.73 5.87 -1.68
CA ASN A 62 9.04 4.62 -2.01
C ASN A 62 9.95 3.39 -1.88
N GLN A 63 11.23 3.52 -2.24
CA GLN A 63 12.23 2.48 -1.97
C GLN A 63 12.35 2.23 -0.45
N ASN A 64 12.35 3.30 0.34
CA ASN A 64 12.41 3.20 1.81
C ASN A 64 11.15 2.53 2.41
N LYS A 65 9.95 2.79 1.87
CA LYS A 65 8.72 2.07 2.26
C LYS A 65 8.86 0.55 2.08
N VAL A 66 9.40 0.12 0.94
CA VAL A 66 9.64 -1.32 0.66
C VAL A 66 10.62 -1.92 1.66
N ILE A 67 11.74 -1.24 1.92
CA ILE A 67 12.76 -1.70 2.88
C ILE A 67 12.17 -1.75 4.30
N ALA A 68 11.42 -0.72 4.70
CA ALA A 68 10.78 -0.63 6.01
C ALA A 68 9.75 -1.75 6.21
N LEU A 69 8.91 -2.04 5.21
CA LEU A 69 7.93 -3.14 5.29
C LEU A 69 8.62 -4.50 5.40
N LYS A 70 9.66 -4.76 4.58
CA LYS A 70 10.45 -6.00 4.69
C LYS A 70 11.04 -6.14 6.10
N ARG A 71 11.67 -5.08 6.62
CA ARG A 71 12.25 -5.08 7.97
C ARG A 71 11.21 -5.40 9.04
N LEU A 72 10.04 -4.75 8.94
CA LEU A 72 8.95 -4.89 9.90
C LEU A 72 8.40 -6.32 9.91
N THR A 73 8.15 -6.92 8.74
CA THR A 73 7.64 -8.29 8.63
C THR A 73 8.63 -9.31 9.20
N ILE A 74 9.93 -9.20 8.87
CA ILE A 74 10.98 -10.06 9.43
C ILE A 74 11.07 -9.92 10.95
N ARG A 75 11.09 -8.68 11.45
CA ARG A 75 11.19 -8.40 12.89
C ARG A 75 10.02 -9.02 13.65
N ARG A 76 8.79 -8.80 13.18
CA ARG A 76 7.58 -9.34 13.82
C ARG A 76 7.58 -10.86 13.84
N LYS A 77 7.92 -11.49 12.71
CA LYS A 77 8.04 -12.94 12.60
C LYS A 77 9.03 -13.49 13.63
N TYR A 78 10.21 -12.89 13.72
CA TYR A 78 11.26 -13.34 14.63
C TYR A 78 10.86 -13.16 16.10
N ILE A 79 10.23 -12.05 16.46
CA ILE A 79 9.68 -11.81 17.81
C ILE A 79 8.62 -12.87 18.17
N ASP A 80 7.72 -13.21 17.24
CA ASP A 80 6.68 -14.24 17.44
C ASP A 80 7.32 -15.63 17.62
N GLU A 81 8.29 -16.00 16.77
CA GLU A 81 9.02 -17.28 16.84
C GLU A 81 9.80 -17.44 18.15
N LYS A 82 10.42 -16.36 18.64
CA LYS A 82 11.15 -16.33 19.90
C LYS A 82 10.27 -16.19 21.14
N LYS A 83 8.98 -15.91 20.95
CA LYS A 83 8.01 -15.62 22.03
C LYS A 83 8.47 -14.48 22.95
N TYR A 84 9.14 -13.48 22.39
CA TYR A 84 9.64 -12.35 23.17
C TYR A 84 8.50 -11.48 23.74
N CYS A 85 7.40 -11.34 23.01
CA CYS A 85 6.19 -10.69 23.50
C CYS A 85 4.97 -11.11 22.68
N TYR A 86 3.80 -10.63 23.08
CA TYR A 86 2.58 -10.79 22.29
C TYR A 86 2.69 -10.06 20.94
N VAL A 87 2.34 -10.75 19.86
CA VAL A 87 2.24 -10.17 18.52
C VAL A 87 0.77 -10.19 18.09
N GLU A 88 0.19 -9.00 17.93
CA GLU A 88 -1.18 -8.86 17.43
C GLU A 88 -1.28 -9.35 15.98
N LYS A 89 -2.26 -10.23 15.72
CA LYS A 89 -2.50 -10.92 14.45
C LYS A 89 -3.89 -10.65 13.87
N ARG A 90 -4.73 -9.91 14.60
CA ARG A 90 -6.06 -9.49 14.17
C ARG A 90 -5.96 -8.24 13.31
N ARG A 91 -6.81 -8.19 12.30
CA ARG A 91 -7.06 -6.97 11.52
C ARG A 91 -8.09 -6.12 12.24
N PHE A 92 -7.75 -4.88 12.53
CA PHE A 92 -8.71 -3.90 13.04
C PHE A 92 -9.29 -3.09 11.88
N PRO A 93 -10.58 -2.70 11.96
CA PRO A 93 -11.21 -1.89 10.93
C PRO A 93 -10.56 -0.50 10.88
N LEU A 94 -10.44 0.05 9.69
CA LEU A 94 -10.08 1.44 9.47
C LEU A 94 -10.95 1.99 8.35
N SER A 95 -11.16 3.31 8.32
CA SER A 95 -11.95 3.95 7.26
C SER A 95 -11.12 4.99 6.52
N PHE A 96 -11.25 4.98 5.19
CA PHE A 96 -10.69 5.98 4.31
C PHE A 96 -11.74 7.05 4.00
N LYS A 97 -11.50 8.30 4.45
CA LYS A 97 -12.35 9.44 4.13
C LYS A 97 -11.60 10.41 3.21
N TYR A 98 -11.86 10.32 1.91
CA TYR A 98 -11.30 11.22 0.92
C TYR A 98 -11.89 12.62 1.10
N LYS A 99 -11.03 13.59 1.44
CA LYS A 99 -11.40 15.01 1.56
C LYS A 99 -11.33 15.71 0.21
N SER A 100 -10.30 15.43 -0.60
CA SER A 100 -10.18 15.93 -1.97
C SER A 100 -9.40 14.95 -2.86
N ILE A 101 -9.70 14.98 -4.16
CA ILE A 101 -8.98 14.29 -5.23
C ILE A 101 -8.86 15.29 -6.37
N ASP A 102 -7.72 15.95 -6.48
CA ASP A 102 -7.44 16.97 -7.47
C ASP A 102 -6.61 16.37 -8.62
N ILE A 103 -7.25 16.12 -9.76
CA ILE A 103 -6.61 15.50 -10.93
C ILE A 103 -6.31 16.57 -11.96
N LYS A 104 -5.04 16.65 -12.40
CA LYS A 104 -4.56 17.55 -13.45
C LYS A 104 -3.69 16.76 -14.42
N ASN A 105 -4.23 16.49 -15.60
CA ASN A 105 -3.58 15.67 -16.63
C ASN A 105 -3.17 14.30 -16.07
N ASN A 106 -1.88 14.00 -16.06
CA ASN A 106 -1.27 12.77 -15.57
C ASN A 106 -0.80 12.87 -14.11
N HIS A 107 -1.23 13.86 -13.35
CA HIS A 107 -0.90 14.02 -11.93
C HIS A 107 -2.16 14.17 -11.08
N ALA A 108 -2.10 13.66 -9.86
CA ALA A 108 -3.17 13.80 -8.90
C ALA A 108 -2.61 14.13 -7.51
N LYS A 109 -3.33 14.97 -6.77
CA LYS A 109 -3.12 15.19 -5.34
C LYS A 109 -4.36 14.73 -4.59
N VAL A 110 -4.17 13.91 -3.57
CA VAL A 110 -5.25 13.34 -2.77
C VAL A 110 -5.03 13.70 -1.32
N ILE A 111 -6.07 14.23 -0.68
CA ILE A 111 -6.11 14.42 0.77
C ILE A 111 -7.08 13.38 1.33
N LEU A 112 -6.55 12.50 2.16
CA LEU A 112 -7.24 11.36 2.74
C LEU A 112 -7.16 11.43 4.27
N GLU A 113 -8.29 11.35 4.97
CA GLU A 113 -8.32 11.17 6.41
C GLU A 113 -8.50 9.69 6.74
N ILE A 114 -7.55 9.11 7.48
CA ILE A 114 -7.65 7.74 8.01
C ILE A 114 -8.20 7.81 9.42
N LYS A 115 -9.30 7.09 9.67
CA LYS A 115 -9.84 6.91 11.02
C LYS A 115 -9.62 5.50 11.51
N ILE A 116 -9.20 5.39 12.77
CA ILE A 116 -8.90 4.16 13.47
C ILE A 116 -9.47 4.21 14.89
N ASP A 117 -9.65 3.05 15.52
CA ASP A 117 -9.87 2.98 16.96
C ASP A 117 -8.54 3.13 17.71
N ARG A 118 -8.33 4.29 18.36
CA ARG A 118 -7.07 4.59 19.07
C ARG A 118 -6.80 3.69 20.29
N GLN A 119 -7.75 2.85 20.69
CA GLN A 119 -7.55 1.85 21.74
C GLN A 119 -6.88 0.57 21.22
N GLN A 120 -6.79 0.38 19.89
CA GLN A 120 -6.17 -0.78 19.27
C GLN A 120 -4.76 -0.48 18.77
N VAL A 121 -3.95 -1.53 18.62
CA VAL A 121 -2.57 -1.43 18.12
C VAL A 121 -2.53 -1.67 16.61
N TYR A 122 -2.48 -0.58 15.84
CA TYR A 122 -2.36 -0.63 14.38
C TYR A 122 -0.90 -0.76 13.93
N PRO A 123 -0.65 -1.25 12.70
CA PRO A 123 0.67 -1.19 12.08
C PRO A 123 1.25 0.24 12.06
N PRO A 124 2.59 0.39 12.18
CA PRO A 124 3.24 1.71 12.27
C PRO A 124 3.13 2.59 11.02
N PHE A 125 2.74 2.00 9.87
CA PHE A 125 2.49 2.74 8.63
C PHE A 125 1.03 3.19 8.48
N ILE A 126 0.15 2.82 9.40
CA ILE A 126 -1.23 3.34 9.49
C ILE A 126 -1.21 4.46 10.51
N ASP A 127 -1.29 5.68 10.02
CA ASP A 127 -1.33 6.88 10.86
C ASP A 127 -2.68 7.55 10.78
N SER A 128 -3.27 7.81 11.95
CA SER A 128 -4.60 8.41 12.06
C SER A 128 -4.56 9.89 11.69
N GLY A 129 -5.62 10.37 11.04
CA GLY A 129 -5.71 11.75 10.59
C GLY A 129 -5.32 11.91 9.14
N GLU A 130 -4.74 13.06 8.81
CA GLU A 130 -4.53 13.46 7.42
C GLU A 130 -3.29 12.81 6.79
N ASN A 131 -3.52 12.18 5.64
CA ASN A 131 -2.52 11.59 4.78
C ASN A 131 -2.66 12.27 3.41
N VAL A 132 -1.56 12.79 2.87
CA VAL A 132 -1.53 13.48 1.57
C VAL A 132 -0.73 12.64 0.60
N PHE A 133 -1.36 12.24 -0.51
CA PHE A 133 -0.71 11.50 -1.58
C PHE A 133 -0.56 12.38 -2.81
N GLU A 134 0.57 12.23 -3.48
CA GLU A 134 0.70 12.64 -4.88
C GLU A 134 0.90 11.40 -5.72
N LEU A 135 0.20 11.35 -6.86
CA LEU A 135 0.25 10.23 -7.79
C LEU A 135 0.54 10.75 -9.20
N LYS A 136 1.20 9.89 -9.98
CA LYS A 136 1.43 10.12 -11.40
C LYS A 136 0.89 8.94 -12.20
N LYS A 137 0.27 9.24 -13.33
CA LYS A 137 -0.24 8.24 -14.27
C LYS A 137 0.94 7.64 -15.06
N ASP A 138 0.99 6.31 -15.12
CA ASP A 138 1.99 5.49 -15.81
C ASP A 138 1.25 4.42 -16.63
N GLY A 139 1.06 4.70 -17.93
CA GLY A 139 0.11 3.96 -18.76
C GLY A 139 -1.33 4.15 -18.26
N ASP A 140 -2.01 3.03 -17.99
CA ASP A 140 -3.37 3.02 -17.42
C ASP A 140 -3.38 3.01 -15.88
N ASP A 141 -2.21 2.86 -15.25
CA ASP A 141 -2.07 2.78 -13.80
C ASP A 141 -1.76 4.14 -13.18
N TRP A 142 -2.16 4.32 -11.92
CA TRP A 142 -1.70 5.41 -11.07
C TRP A 142 -0.66 4.89 -10.08
N LYS A 143 0.49 5.56 -10.01
CA LYS A 143 1.60 5.24 -9.09
C LYS A 143 1.77 6.35 -8.07
N ILE A 144 1.92 6.00 -6.80
CA ILE A 144 2.22 6.94 -5.72
C ILE A 144 3.65 7.45 -5.91
N ILE A 145 3.83 8.76 -5.99
CA ILE A 145 5.14 9.42 -6.12
C ILE A 145 5.59 10.09 -4.81
N SER A 146 4.64 10.45 -3.93
CA SER A 146 4.92 10.94 -2.59
C SER A 146 3.75 10.62 -1.66
N HIS A 147 4.05 10.42 -0.37
CA HIS A 147 3.04 10.21 0.66
C HIS A 147 3.47 10.87 1.97
N SER A 148 2.77 11.92 2.37
CA SER A 148 3.03 12.69 3.60
C SER A 148 1.98 12.39 4.67
N TYR A 149 2.47 12.04 5.87
CA TYR A 149 1.67 11.70 7.05
C TYR A 149 2.54 11.91 8.31
N SER A 150 1.94 12.02 9.49
CA SER A 150 2.68 12.42 10.71
C SER A 150 3.69 11.34 11.17
N GLY A 151 3.34 10.07 11.00
CA GLY A 151 4.18 8.92 11.32
C GLY A 151 5.32 8.61 10.35
N LEU A 152 5.50 9.41 9.28
CA LEU A 152 6.43 9.11 8.19
C LEU A 152 7.84 8.81 8.67
N LYS A 153 8.41 9.70 9.49
CA LYS A 153 9.79 9.55 9.99
C LYS A 153 9.95 8.38 10.95
N MET A 154 8.87 7.91 11.57
CA MET A 154 8.90 6.74 12.45
C MET A 154 8.97 5.44 11.65
N PHE A 155 8.30 5.37 10.51
CA PHE A 155 8.27 4.15 9.69
C PHE A 155 9.37 4.10 8.62
N GLU A 156 9.48 5.16 7.81
CA GLU A 156 10.38 5.19 6.64
C GLU A 156 11.73 5.86 6.92
N VAL A 157 11.89 6.49 8.09
CA VAL A 157 13.08 7.21 8.57
C VAL A 157 13.40 8.48 7.76
N SER A 158 13.45 8.40 6.43
CA SER A 158 13.86 9.47 5.54
C SER A 158 13.15 9.38 4.18
N THR A 159 12.93 10.53 3.54
CA THR A 159 12.36 10.65 2.19
C THR A 159 13.42 10.84 1.10
N ASP A 160 14.64 11.18 1.50
CA ASP A 160 15.71 11.73 0.66
C ASP A 160 17.00 10.90 0.69
N LYS A 161 17.20 10.11 1.75
CA LYS A 161 18.33 9.20 1.91
C LYS A 161 17.85 7.76 1.84
N LYS A 162 18.40 7.01 0.90
CA LYS A 162 18.09 5.58 0.75
C LYS A 162 18.54 4.80 1.99
N LEU A 163 17.66 3.97 2.53
CA LEU A 163 17.98 3.04 3.60
C LEU A 163 18.96 1.96 3.09
N PRO A 164 19.86 1.46 3.95
CA PRO A 164 20.71 0.33 3.58
C PRO A 164 19.86 -0.90 3.31
N GLU A 165 20.40 -1.80 2.47
CA GLU A 165 19.81 -3.12 2.29
C GLU A 165 19.74 -3.89 3.61
N LEU A 166 18.78 -4.81 3.68
CA LEU A 166 18.52 -5.57 4.90
C LEU A 166 19.59 -6.64 5.13
N ASP A 167 20.26 -6.53 6.27
CA ASP A 167 21.10 -7.58 6.84
C ASP A 167 20.28 -8.34 7.90
N LEU A 168 19.92 -9.58 7.57
CA LEU A 168 19.04 -10.42 8.40
C LEU A 168 19.70 -10.79 9.74
N GLU A 169 20.99 -11.14 9.72
CA GLU A 169 21.68 -11.59 10.93
C GLU A 169 21.92 -10.41 11.87
N LYS A 170 22.28 -9.25 11.32
CA LYS A 170 22.36 -8.01 12.11
C LYS A 170 21.01 -7.63 12.69
N LEU A 171 19.92 -7.76 11.93
CA LEU A 171 18.57 -7.46 12.41
C LEU A 171 18.14 -8.39 13.55
N LYS A 172 18.34 -9.71 13.42
CA LYS A 172 18.01 -10.68 14.47
C LYS A 172 18.80 -10.40 15.75
N LYS A 173 20.11 -10.16 15.63
CA LYS A 173 20.95 -9.80 16.77
C LYS A 173 20.45 -8.53 17.47
N GLN A 174 20.09 -7.49 16.71
CA GLN A 174 19.49 -6.27 17.27
C GLN A 174 18.21 -6.57 18.05
N ILE A 175 17.34 -7.44 17.53
CA ILE A 175 16.12 -7.83 18.24
C ILE A 175 16.45 -8.63 19.51
N ASP A 176 17.35 -9.61 19.44
CA ASP A 176 17.76 -10.37 20.62
C ASP A 176 18.29 -9.44 21.73
N ASP A 177 19.10 -8.44 21.37
CA ASP A 177 19.69 -7.48 22.31
C ASP A 177 18.65 -6.54 22.96
N GLU A 178 17.51 -6.28 22.31
CA GLU A 178 16.42 -5.46 22.86
C GLU A 178 15.55 -6.20 23.89
N PHE A 179 15.56 -7.54 23.88
CA PHE A 179 14.73 -8.41 24.74
C PHE A 179 15.54 -9.23 25.75
N LYS A 180 16.83 -8.93 25.92
CA LYS A 180 17.66 -9.42 27.03
C LYS A 180 17.38 -8.64 28.30
#